data_AF-W4V220-F1
#
_entry.id   AF-W4V220-F1
#
_cell.length_a   1.000
_cell.length_b   1.000
_cell.length_c   1.000
_cell.angle_alpha   90.00
_cell.angle_beta   90.00
_cell.angle_gamma   90.00
#
_symmetry.space_group_name_H-M   'P 1'
#
loop_
_entity.id
_entity.type
_entity.pdbx_description
1 polymer ?
#
loop_
_entity_poly.entity_id
_entity_poly.type
_entity_poly.pdbx_seq_one_letter_code
_entity_poly.pdbx_strand_id
1 'polypeptide(L)' 'MIDDTVHHKSADYIYKNVSSKVKYVKYYENSNHIICHSIDSKDVFTDIENFIENINF' A
#
# COMPACT_ATOMS: atom_id res chain seq x y z
N MET A 1 -7.07 -7.56 -8.72
CA MET A 1 -7.36 -6.51 -7.71
C MET A 1 -8.87 -6.35 -7.59
N ILE A 2 -9.39 -6.47 -6.37
CA ILE A 2 -10.82 -6.58 -6.07
C ILE A 2 -11.40 -5.22 -5.60
N ASP A 3 -10.59 -4.16 -5.51
CA ASP A 3 -11.05 -2.82 -5.13
C ASP A 3 -12.18 -2.34 -6.07
N ASP A 4 -13.34 -2.10 -5.46
CA ASP A 4 -14.61 -1.73 -6.09
C ASP A 4 -14.94 -0.25 -5.90
N THR A 5 -14.13 0.48 -5.12
CA THR A 5 -14.39 1.86 -4.73
C THR A 5 -13.48 2.82 -5.47
N VAL A 6 -12.20 2.47 -5.65
CA VAL A 6 -11.23 3.28 -6.40
C VAL A 6 -10.50 2.47 -7.46
N HIS A 7 -10.10 3.14 -8.55
CA HIS A 7 -9.37 2.50 -9.63
C HIS A 7 -7.91 2.23 -9.20
N HIS A 8 -7.44 0.98 -9.28
CA HIS A 8 -6.09 0.59 -8.86
C HIS A 8 -4.94 1.44 -9.44
N LYS A 9 -5.06 1.89 -10.70
CA LYS A 9 -4.12 2.84 -11.34
C LYS A 9 -3.88 4.14 -10.57
N SER A 10 -4.73 4.50 -9.61
CA SER A 10 -4.48 5.62 -8.69
C SER A 10 -3.19 5.39 -7.90
N ALA A 11 -2.89 4.16 -7.47
CA ALA A 11 -1.64 3.82 -6.80
C ALA A 11 -0.42 4.05 -7.72
N ASP A 12 -0.50 3.60 -8.97
CA ASP A 12 0.55 3.84 -9.97
C ASP A 12 0.77 5.34 -10.22
N TYR A 13 -0.31 6.11 -10.32
CA TYR A 13 -0.24 7.55 -10.53
C TYR A 13 0.47 8.23 -9.36
N ILE A 14 0.08 7.93 -8.11
CA ILE A 14 0.73 8.48 -6.93
C ILE A 14 2.20 8.10 -6.92
N TYR A 15 2.52 6.81 -7.07
CA TYR A 15 3.91 6.33 -7.05
C TYR A 15 4.78 7.03 -8.10
N LYS A 16 4.27 7.23 -9.33
CA LYS A 16 5.00 7.91 -10.41
C LYS A 16 5.21 9.40 -10.16
N ASN A 17 4.23 10.09 -9.58
CA ASN A 17 4.22 11.55 -9.50
C ASN A 17 4.73 12.13 -8.16
N VAL A 18 4.84 11.33 -7.10
CA VAL A 18 5.44 11.81 -5.84
C VAL A 18 6.97 11.99 -5.97
N SER A 19 7.49 13.08 -5.42
CA SER A 19 8.91 13.47 -5.47
C SER A 19 9.79 12.77 -4.43
N SER A 20 9.20 11.90 -3.59
CA SER A 20 9.93 11.15 -2.56
C SER A 20 11.04 10.30 -3.17
N LYS A 21 12.25 10.40 -2.60
CA LYS A 21 13.42 9.59 -2.99
C LYS A 21 13.26 8.13 -2.59
N VAL A 22 12.72 7.91 -1.39
CA VAL A 22 12.38 6.59 -0.86
C VAL A 22 10.87 6.45 -0.94
N LYS A 23 10.41 5.51 -1.77
CA LYS A 23 8.99 5.21 -1.98
C LYS A 23 8.82 3.77 -2.42
N TYR A 24 7.74 3.16 -1.95
CA TYR A 24 7.38 1.77 -2.26
C TYR A 24 5.92 1.72 -2.68
N VAL A 25 5.59 0.76 -3.55
CA VAL A 25 4.22 0.39 -3.88
C VAL A 25 4.11 -1.13 -3.74
N LYS A 26 3.13 -1.58 -2.96
CA LYS A 26 2.84 -3.00 -2.74
C LYS A 26 1.36 -3.24 -3.03
N TYR A 27 1.07 -4.31 -3.76
CA TYR A 27 -0.28 -4.70 -4.14
C TYR A 27 -0.69 -5.93 -3.36
N TYR A 28 -1.93 -5.95 -2.87
CA TYR A 28 -2.53 -7.06 -2.15
C TYR A 28 -3.70 -7.58 -2.97
N GLU A 29 -3.59 -8.82 -3.46
CA GLU A 29 -4.51 -9.36 -4.46
C GLU A 29 -5.84 -9.85 -3.87
N ASN A 30 -5.85 -10.18 -2.57
CA ASN A 30 -6.98 -10.80 -1.87
C ASN A 30 -7.81 -9.81 -1.04
N SER A 31 -7.57 -8.51 -1.22
CA SER A 31 -8.20 -7.44 -0.46
C SER A 31 -9.06 -6.54 -1.32
N ASN A 32 -10.21 -6.15 -0.77
CA ASN A 32 -11.06 -5.08 -1.31
C ASN A 32 -10.60 -3.71 -0.78
N HIS A 33 -11.42 -2.68 -0.98
CA HIS A 33 -11.09 -1.31 -0.62
C HIS A 33 -10.72 -1.10 0.86
N ILE A 34 -11.42 -1.79 1.77
CA ILE A 34 -11.22 -1.61 3.22
C ILE A 34 -10.12 -2.57 3.71
N ILE A 35 -8.91 -2.35 3.19
CA ILE A 35 -7.78 -3.26 3.37
C ILE A 35 -7.39 -3.49 4.84
N CYS A 36 -7.55 -2.50 5.72
CA CYS A 36 -7.28 -2.64 7.15
C CYS A 36 -8.24 -3.59 7.89
N HIS A 37 -9.37 -3.95 7.26
CA HIS A 37 -10.36 -4.91 7.79
C HIS A 37 -10.46 -6.17 6.91
N SER A 38 -9.48 -6.38 6.03
CA SER A 38 -9.42 -7.52 5.12
C SER A 38 -8.60 -8.70 5.70
N ILE A 39 -8.53 -9.78 4.92
CA ILE A 39 -7.68 -10.94 5.23
C ILE A 39 -6.19 -10.58 5.25
N ASP A 40 -5.76 -9.59 4.46
CA ASP A 40 -4.36 -9.18 4.35
C ASP A 40 -3.98 -8.10 5.40
N SER A 41 -4.88 -7.74 6.32
CA SER A 41 -4.68 -6.67 7.31
C SER A 41 -3.41 -6.84 8.15
N LYS A 42 -3.10 -8.07 8.57
CA LYS A 42 -1.88 -8.36 9.34
C LYS A 42 -0.62 -8.07 8.53
N ASP A 43 -0.58 -8.51 7.27
CA ASP A 43 0.55 -8.29 6.38
C ASP A 43 0.75 -6.80 6.11
N VAL A 44 -0.36 -6.07 5.90
CA VAL A 44 -0.34 -4.60 5.75
C VAL A 44 0.28 -3.92 6.97
N PHE A 45 -0.11 -4.32 8.18
CA PHE A 45 0.45 -3.74 9.40
C PHE A 45 1.94 -4.05 9.55
N THR A 46 2.35 -5.30 9.32
CA THR A 46 3.77 -5.68 9.35
C THR A 46 4.59 -4.95 8.29
N ASP A 47 4.07 -4.76 7.08
CA ASP A 47 4.77 -4.02 6.02
C ASP A 47 4.96 -2.53 6.38
N ILE A 48 3.94 -1.92 7.00
CA ILE A 48 4.01 -0.53 7.45
C ILE A 48 4.95 -0.37 8.65
N GLU A 49 4.92 -1.29 9.61
CA GLU A 49 5.87 -1.33 10.74
C GLU A 49 7.31 -1.43 10.24
N ASN A 50 7.59 -2.40 9.37
CA ASN A 50 8.88 -2.56 8.73
C ASN A 50 9.30 -1.30 7.96
N PHE A 51 8.39 -0.67 7.22
CA PHE A 51 8.69 0.57 6.51
C PHE A 51 9.12 1.68 7.49
N ILE A 52 8.42 1.84 8.60
CA ILE A 52 8.74 2.85 9.63
C ILE A 52 10.09 2.56 10.28
N GLU A 53 10.36 1.31 10.67
CA GLU A 53 11.63 0.92 11.30
C GLU A 53 12.84 1.09 10.37
N ASN A 54 12.65 0.96 9.06
CA ASN A 54 13.70 1.13 8.06
C ASN A 54 13.85 2.58 7.58
N ILE A 55 12.99 3.51 8.02
CA ILE A 55 13.23 4.94 7.83
C ILE A 55 14.28 5.38 8.85
N ASN A 56 15.54 5.33 8.42
CA ASN A 56 16.63 5.99 9.14
C ASN A 56 16.44 7.51 9.00
N PHE A 57 16.15 8.19 10.12
CA PHE A 57 16.19 9.66 10.23
C PHE A 57 17.63 10.17 10.42
#